data_AF-T1BL02-F1
#
_entry.id   AF-T1BL02-F1
#
_cell.length_a   1.000
_cell.length_b   1.000
_cell.length_c   1.000
_cell.angle_alpha   90.00
_cell.angle_beta   90.00
_cell.angle_gamma   90.00
#
_symmetry.space_group_name_H-M   'P 1'
#
loop_
_entity.id
_entity.type
_entity.pdbx_description
1 polymer ?
#
loop_
_entity_poly.entity_id
_entity_poly.type
_entity_poly.pdbx_seq_one_letter_code
_entity_poly.pdbx_strand_id
1 'polypeptide(L)'
;QIDATSRHVRRDATALEDAEALREQIGQVAVPFGICTEPKNVTADGRSCPFRHRCMGCTYFRTDPSYQPELRAYLAKLVEDHERLAAAVPQLAEWARNDAAPSEEEIEALRSLIRSNDEVLASLDSSERERVEFAISTLRRARASLTTTFPVELRGLVRPTRPTLFPGIERSVQEEASGG
;
A
#
# COMPACT_ATOMS: atom_id res chain seq x y z
N GLN A 1 -13.13 -4.10 -0.78
CA GLN A 1 -11.92 -3.54 -0.13
C GLN A 1 -11.88 -3.97 1.33
N ILE A 2 -10.69 -4.23 1.84
CA ILE A 2 -10.40 -4.54 3.24
C ILE A 2 -9.47 -3.47 3.84
N ASP A 3 -9.57 -3.21 5.14
CA ASP A 3 -8.65 -2.34 5.86
C ASP A 3 -7.38 -3.08 6.32
N ALA A 4 -6.43 -2.33 6.89
CA ALA A 4 -5.18 -2.85 7.47
C ALA A 4 -5.39 -3.95 8.54
N THR A 5 -6.58 -4.03 9.14
CA THR A 5 -6.93 -5.05 10.15
C THR A 5 -7.71 -6.22 9.56
N SER A 6 -7.65 -6.41 8.24
CA SER A 6 -8.37 -7.47 7.51
C SER A 6 -9.90 -7.38 7.62
N ARG A 7 -10.46 -6.21 7.95
CA ARG A 7 -11.92 -6.03 8.02
C ARG A 7 -12.46 -5.49 6.70
N HIS A 8 -13.60 -6.03 6.28
CA HIS A 8 -14.33 -5.49 5.14
C HIS A 8 -14.81 -4.08 5.48
N VAL A 9 -14.44 -3.13 4.62
CA VAL A 9 -14.83 -1.71 4.78
C VAL A 9 -16.24 -1.47 4.24
N ARG A 10 -16.75 -2.40 3.44
CA ARG A 10 -18.10 -2.43 2.88
C ARG A 10 -18.61 -3.86 2.99
N ARG A 11 -19.68 -4.08 3.76
CA ARG A 11 -20.38 -5.38 3.80
C ARG A 11 -21.53 -5.43 2.80
N ASP A 12 -22.23 -4.32 2.57
CA ASP A 12 -23.51 -4.29 1.85
C ASP A 12 -23.67 -3.05 0.96
N ALA A 13 -22.75 -2.81 0.02
CA ALA A 13 -22.97 -1.75 -0.96
C ALA A 13 -23.85 -2.28 -2.10
N THR A 14 -25.17 -2.14 -1.94
CA THR A 14 -26.08 -1.97 -3.09
C THR A 14 -25.48 -0.94 -4.04
N ALA A 15 -25.69 -1.13 -5.34
CA ALA A 15 -25.12 -0.30 -6.40
C ALA A 15 -25.09 1.18 -5.99
N LEU A 16 -23.90 1.72 -5.81
CA LEU A 16 -23.73 3.11 -5.39
C LEU A 16 -24.40 4.00 -6.42
N GLU A 17 -25.08 5.03 -5.94
CA GLU A 17 -25.43 6.14 -6.82
C GLU A 17 -24.13 6.74 -7.38
N ASP A 18 -24.15 7.18 -8.64
CA ASP A 18 -22.96 7.67 -9.34
C ASP A 18 -22.23 8.78 -8.54
N ALA A 19 -22.98 9.61 -7.82
CA ALA A 19 -22.44 10.66 -6.97
C ALA A 19 -21.67 10.11 -5.74
N GLU A 20 -22.10 8.99 -5.16
CA GLU A 20 -21.39 8.34 -4.06
C GLU A 20 -20.12 7.64 -4.56
N ALA A 21 -20.20 6.96 -5.71
CA ALA A 21 -19.04 6.37 -6.36
C ALA A 21 -17.97 7.43 -6.69
N LEU A 22 -18.39 8.61 -7.17
CA LEU A 22 -17.48 9.71 -7.46
C LEU A 22 -16.83 10.29 -6.20
N ARG A 23 -17.60 10.50 -5.12
CA ARG A 23 -17.03 10.98 -3.83
C ARG A 23 -16.00 10.00 -3.28
N GLU A 24 -16.28 8.71 -3.41
CA GLU A 24 -15.36 7.66 -2.99
C GLU A 24 -14.06 7.71 -3.80
N GLN A 25 -14.14 7.86 -5.13
CA GLN A 25 -12.95 8.00 -5.98
C GLN A 25 -12.12 9.25 -5.65
N ILE A 26 -12.78 10.39 -5.40
CA ILE A 26 -12.09 11.65 -5.06
C ILE A 26 -11.47 11.59 -3.65
N GLY A 27 -12.07 10.84 -2.73
CA GLY A 27 -11.63 10.70 -1.34
C GLY A 27 -10.47 9.74 -1.11
N GLN A 28 -9.72 9.37 -2.17
CA GLN A 28 -8.72 8.32 -2.14
C GLN A 28 -7.47 8.74 -2.90
N VAL A 29 -6.29 8.32 -2.42
CA VAL A 29 -5.02 8.49 -3.14
C VAL A 29 -4.25 7.17 -3.18
N ALA A 30 -3.62 6.88 -4.31
CA ALA A 30 -2.83 5.67 -4.49
C ALA A 30 -1.62 5.64 -3.54
N VAL A 31 -1.39 4.48 -2.92
CA VAL A 31 -0.22 4.19 -2.09
C VAL A 31 0.29 2.78 -2.42
N PRO A 32 1.48 2.36 -1.95
CA PRO A 32 1.94 1.00 -2.17
C PRO A 32 0.89 -0.03 -1.72
N PHE A 33 0.57 -0.97 -2.63
CA PHE A 33 -0.34 -2.10 -2.42
C PHE A 33 -1.81 -1.73 -2.11
N GLY A 34 -2.22 -0.49 -2.37
CA GLY A 34 -3.59 -0.08 -2.09
C GLY A 34 -3.83 1.43 -2.25
N ILE A 35 -4.70 1.93 -1.39
CA ILE A 35 -5.10 3.34 -1.35
C ILE A 35 -5.08 3.87 0.09
N CYS A 36 -4.96 5.18 0.22
CA CYS A 36 -5.10 5.91 1.47
C CYS A 36 -6.36 6.77 1.42
N THR A 37 -7.13 6.75 2.50
CA THR A 37 -8.37 7.53 2.66
C THR A 37 -8.24 8.65 3.70
N GLU A 38 -7.02 8.99 4.13
CA GLU A 38 -6.80 10.08 5.10
C GLU A 38 -7.03 11.43 4.41
N PRO A 39 -8.00 12.26 4.84
CA PRO A 39 -8.35 13.49 4.12
C PRO A 39 -7.18 14.45 3.90
N LYS A 40 -6.30 14.60 4.91
CA LYS A 40 -5.10 15.44 4.82
C LYS A 40 -4.13 14.94 3.76
N ASN A 41 -3.89 13.62 3.74
CA ASN A 41 -2.99 13.00 2.78
C ASN A 41 -3.58 12.95 1.36
N VAL A 42 -4.88 12.74 1.23
CA VAL A 42 -5.61 12.81 -0.05
C VAL A 42 -5.52 14.21 -0.64
N THR A 43 -5.81 15.25 0.15
CA THR A 43 -5.72 16.66 -0.29
C THR A 43 -4.28 17.05 -0.68
N ALA A 44 -3.29 16.38 -0.11
CA ALA A 44 -1.88 16.57 -0.43
C ALA A 44 -1.36 15.64 -1.54
N ASP A 45 -2.21 14.95 -2.30
CA ASP A 45 -1.81 13.97 -3.33
C ASP A 45 -0.81 12.92 -2.81
N GLY A 46 -1.01 12.44 -1.58
CA GLY A 46 -0.15 11.45 -0.94
C GLY A 46 1.15 12.00 -0.35
N ARG A 47 1.35 13.33 -0.39
CA ARG A 47 2.61 13.98 -0.01
C ARG A 47 2.70 14.38 1.46
N SER A 48 1.64 14.24 2.26
CA SER A 48 1.65 14.66 3.67
C SER A 48 1.80 13.52 4.68
N CYS A 49 1.80 12.25 4.25
CA CYS A 49 1.87 11.11 5.16
C CYS A 49 3.24 11.05 5.88
N PRO A 50 3.27 11.06 7.23
CA PRO A 50 4.52 11.00 7.99
C PRO A 50 5.09 9.58 8.10
N PHE A 51 4.28 8.54 7.88
CA PHE A 51 4.60 7.15 8.19
C PHE A 51 5.30 6.39 7.06
N ARG A 52 5.77 7.08 6.02
CA ARG A 52 6.49 6.58 4.81
C ARG A 52 6.61 5.05 4.68
N HIS A 53 5.95 4.49 3.68
CA HIS A 53 5.95 3.05 3.35
C HIS A 53 5.29 2.12 4.37
N ARG A 54 4.82 2.60 5.53
CA ARG A 54 4.09 1.81 6.53
C ARG A 54 2.57 1.78 6.34
N CYS A 55 2.10 1.87 5.09
CA CYS A 55 0.67 1.98 4.79
C CYS A 55 -0.14 0.80 5.34
N MET A 56 0.38 -0.42 5.24
CA MET A 56 -0.32 -1.64 5.70
C MET A 56 -0.54 -1.70 7.22
N GLY A 57 0.13 -0.84 8.00
CA GLY A 57 -0.13 -0.66 9.44
C GLY A 57 -1.02 0.54 9.78
N CYS A 58 -1.53 1.27 8.79
CA CYS A 58 -2.28 2.51 8.98
C CYS A 58 -3.80 2.28 8.93
N THR A 59 -4.55 2.91 9.84
CA THR A 59 -6.02 2.81 9.88
C THR A 59 -6.72 3.35 8.61
N TYR A 60 -6.06 4.24 7.85
CA TYR A 60 -6.59 4.80 6.60
C TYR A 60 -6.24 3.99 5.34
N PHE A 61 -5.49 2.90 5.48
CA PHE A 61 -5.11 2.06 4.36
C PHE A 61 -6.23 1.11 3.96
N ARG A 62 -6.45 0.99 2.65
CA ARG A 62 -7.37 0.00 2.08
C ARG A 62 -6.66 -0.76 0.96
N THR A 63 -6.92 -2.05 0.88
CA THR A 63 -6.48 -2.91 -0.23
C THR A 63 -7.64 -3.74 -0.74
N ASP A 64 -7.41 -4.43 -1.85
CA ASP A 64 -8.37 -5.31 -2.51
C ASP A 64 -7.63 -6.39 -3.31
N PRO A 65 -8.34 -7.44 -3.79
CA PRO A 65 -7.71 -8.55 -4.48
C PRO A 65 -6.94 -8.18 -5.76
N SER A 66 -7.13 -6.98 -6.32
CA SER A 66 -6.33 -6.52 -7.45
C SER A 66 -4.85 -6.32 -7.13
N TYR A 67 -4.46 -6.20 -5.86
CA TYR A 67 -3.08 -6.07 -5.38
C TYR A 67 -2.49 -7.39 -4.87
N GLN A 68 -3.25 -8.50 -4.94
CA GLN A 68 -2.86 -9.78 -4.37
C GLN A 68 -1.50 -10.31 -4.85
N PRO A 69 -1.15 -10.24 -6.14
CA PRO A 69 0.18 -10.66 -6.63
C PRO A 69 1.31 -9.82 -6.04
N GLU A 70 1.14 -8.51 -5.99
CA GLU A 70 2.13 -7.57 -5.45
C GLU A 70 2.33 -7.78 -3.95
N LEU A 71 1.25 -8.04 -3.20
CA LEU A 71 1.30 -8.40 -1.78
C LEU A 71 2.06 -9.71 -1.56
N ARG A 72 1.81 -10.75 -2.36
CA ARG A 72 2.54 -12.03 -2.28
C ARG A 72 4.03 -11.88 -2.61
N ALA A 73 4.34 -11.10 -3.64
CA ALA A 73 5.73 -10.81 -4.01
C ALA A 73 6.47 -10.05 -2.90
N TYR A 74 5.79 -9.08 -2.28
CA TYR A 74 6.36 -8.34 -1.16
C TYR A 74 6.56 -9.23 0.08
N LEU A 75 5.59 -10.08 0.42
CA LEU A 75 5.74 -11.06 1.50
C LEU A 75 6.92 -12.00 1.27
N ALA A 76 7.06 -12.56 0.07
CA ALA A 76 8.18 -13.44 -0.27
C ALA A 76 9.52 -12.73 -0.06
N LYS A 77 9.62 -11.46 -0.48
CA LYS A 77 10.80 -10.64 -0.26
C LYS A 77 11.10 -10.42 1.22
N LEU A 78 10.09 -10.09 2.04
CA LEU A 78 10.30 -9.89 3.48
C LEU A 78 10.81 -11.16 4.17
N VAL A 79 10.24 -12.31 3.83
CA VAL A 79 10.69 -13.60 4.37
C VAL A 79 12.13 -13.90 3.93
N GLU A 80 12.45 -13.72 2.65
CA GLU A 80 13.82 -13.90 2.14
C GLU A 80 14.82 -12.96 2.83
N ASP A 81 14.47 -11.68 2.96
CA ASP A 81 15.30 -10.67 3.61
C ASP A 81 15.52 -10.99 5.10
N HIS A 82 14.50 -11.51 5.80
CA HIS A 82 14.57 -11.95 7.18
C HIS A 82 15.54 -13.14 7.36
N GLU A 83 15.36 -14.20 6.56
CA GLU A 83 16.25 -15.38 6.61
C GLU A 83 17.70 -15.01 6.27
N ARG A 84 17.91 -14.15 5.26
CA ARG A 84 19.24 -13.68 4.87
C ARG A 84 19.94 -12.94 6.01
N LEU A 85 19.21 -12.09 6.73
CA LEU A 85 19.75 -11.34 7.87
C LEU A 85 20.00 -12.23 9.09
N ALA A 86 19.15 -13.22 9.34
CA ALA A 86 19.36 -14.22 10.37
C ALA A 86 20.67 -15.02 10.13
N ALA A 87 20.98 -15.32 8.87
CA ALA A 87 22.21 -16.02 8.47
C ALA A 87 23.46 -15.13 8.46
N ALA A 88 23.34 -13.80 8.58
CA ALA A 88 24.45 -12.86 8.46
C ALA A 88 25.37 -12.80 9.70
N VAL A 89 25.40 -13.83 10.54
CA VAL A 89 26.33 -13.93 11.68
C VAL A 89 27.74 -14.27 11.15
N PRO A 90 28.83 -13.60 11.57
CA PRO A 90 28.95 -12.53 12.58
C PRO A 90 29.07 -11.11 11.97
N GLN A 91 28.55 -10.88 10.76
CA GLN A 91 28.80 -9.68 9.95
C GLN A 91 28.16 -8.39 10.51
N LEU A 92 27.17 -8.51 11.41
CA LEU A 92 26.44 -7.39 12.00
C LEU A 92 26.32 -7.53 13.52
N ALA A 93 26.49 -6.40 14.22
CA ALA A 93 26.15 -6.28 15.64
C ALA A 93 24.65 -6.60 15.86
N GLU A 94 24.32 -7.12 17.05
CA GLU A 94 22.95 -7.55 17.40
C GLU A 94 21.91 -6.45 17.20
N TRP A 95 22.18 -5.23 17.68
CA TRP A 95 21.25 -4.09 17.53
C TRP A 95 20.99 -3.75 16.06
N ALA A 96 22.01 -3.85 15.19
CA ALA A 96 21.90 -3.52 13.76
C ALA A 96 21.15 -4.62 13.00
N ARG A 97 21.26 -5.88 13.43
CA ARG A 97 20.45 -6.98 12.90
C ARG A 97 18.97 -6.77 13.24
N ASN A 98 18.67 -6.41 14.49
CA ASN A 98 17.30 -6.18 14.93
C ASN A 98 16.65 -4.96 14.26
N ASP A 99 17.42 -3.90 13.98
CA ASP A 99 16.92 -2.74 13.23
C ASP A 99 16.72 -3.02 11.73
N ALA A 100 17.59 -3.83 11.13
CA ALA A 100 17.52 -4.17 9.70
C ALA A 100 16.53 -5.28 9.38
N ALA A 101 16.25 -6.17 10.33
CA ALA A 101 15.33 -7.29 10.14
C ALA A 101 13.91 -6.77 9.85
N PRO A 102 13.23 -7.28 8.80
CA PRO A 102 11.80 -7.10 8.66
C PRO A 102 11.07 -7.47 9.95
N SER A 103 10.08 -6.67 10.35
CA SER A 103 9.28 -6.94 11.54
C SER A 103 8.37 -8.14 11.30
N GLU A 104 8.32 -9.06 12.27
CA GLU A 104 7.39 -10.19 12.24
C GLU A 104 5.94 -9.72 12.22
N GLU A 105 5.62 -8.61 12.89
CA GLU A 105 4.29 -7.99 12.84
C GLU A 105 3.92 -7.52 11.44
N GLU A 106 4.88 -6.99 10.66
CA GLU A 106 4.66 -6.62 9.26
C GLU A 106 4.40 -7.87 8.40
N ILE A 107 5.18 -8.93 8.57
CA ILE A 107 5.01 -10.21 7.87
C ILE A 107 3.61 -10.80 8.15
N GLU A 108 3.19 -10.82 9.42
CA GLU A 108 1.88 -11.33 9.81
C GLU A 108 0.73 -10.45 9.31
N ALA A 109 0.88 -9.13 9.34
CA ALA A 109 -0.11 -8.22 8.75
C ALA A 109 -0.31 -8.50 7.25
N LEU A 110 0.78 -8.68 6.49
CA LEU A 110 0.70 -9.05 5.07
C LEU A 110 0.03 -10.41 4.86
N ARG A 111 0.40 -11.43 5.64
CA ARG A 111 -0.23 -12.77 5.59
C ARG A 111 -1.74 -12.66 5.81
N SER A 112 -2.16 -11.86 6.79
CA SER A 112 -3.57 -11.63 7.07
C SER A 112 -4.30 -10.93 5.92
N LEU A 113 -3.72 -9.88 5.33
CA LEU A 113 -4.30 -9.18 4.18
C LEU A 113 -4.45 -10.10 2.96
N ILE A 114 -3.42 -10.89 2.66
CA ILE A 114 -3.44 -11.87 1.56
C ILE A 114 -4.57 -12.87 1.77
N ARG A 115 -4.65 -13.49 2.95
CA ARG A 115 -5.71 -14.44 3.26
C ARG A 115 -7.10 -13.82 3.13
N SER A 116 -7.30 -12.62 3.67
CA SER A 116 -8.60 -11.94 3.59
C SER A 116 -9.01 -11.58 2.16
N ASN A 117 -8.05 -11.21 1.30
CA ASN A 117 -8.34 -11.02 -0.12
C ASN A 117 -8.75 -12.32 -0.83
N ASP A 118 -8.07 -13.45 -0.51
CA ASP A 118 -8.45 -14.75 -1.05
C ASP A 118 -9.86 -15.14 -0.57
N GLU A 119 -10.18 -14.90 0.70
CA GLU A 119 -11.51 -15.13 1.29
C GLU A 119 -12.60 -14.26 0.64
N VAL A 120 -12.30 -12.98 0.32
CA VAL A 120 -13.21 -12.10 -0.41
C VAL A 120 -13.58 -12.72 -1.76
N LEU A 121 -12.59 -13.15 -2.55
CA LEU A 121 -12.86 -13.81 -3.83
C LEU A 121 -13.57 -15.15 -3.64
N ALA A 122 -13.20 -15.90 -2.59
CA ALA A 122 -13.78 -17.19 -2.26
C ALA A 122 -15.28 -17.11 -1.96
N SER A 123 -15.73 -15.98 -1.39
CA SER A 123 -17.12 -15.75 -1.00
C SER A 123 -18.07 -15.39 -2.15
N LEU A 124 -17.54 -15.03 -3.33
CA LEU A 124 -18.33 -14.68 -4.50
C LEU A 124 -18.88 -15.94 -5.20
N ASP A 125 -20.08 -15.80 -5.79
CA ASP A 125 -20.60 -16.81 -6.71
C ASP A 125 -19.73 -16.92 -7.97
N SER A 126 -19.92 -17.97 -8.77
CA SER A 126 -19.06 -18.22 -9.93
C SER A 126 -19.12 -17.12 -10.99
N SER A 127 -20.30 -16.55 -11.26
CA SER A 127 -20.48 -15.49 -12.26
C SER A 127 -19.93 -14.14 -11.78
N GLU A 128 -20.13 -13.82 -10.51
CA GLU A 128 -19.53 -12.66 -9.87
C GLU A 128 -18.01 -12.75 -9.82
N ARG A 129 -17.48 -13.92 -9.43
CA ARG A 129 -16.05 -14.17 -9.39
C ARG A 129 -15.41 -13.99 -10.75
N GLU A 130 -15.97 -14.58 -11.81
CA GLU A 130 -15.43 -14.44 -13.18
C GLU A 130 -15.37 -12.97 -13.61
N ARG A 131 -16.42 -12.18 -13.32
CA ARG A 131 -16.44 -10.74 -13.62
C ARG A 131 -15.36 -9.97 -12.85
N VAL A 132 -15.20 -10.26 -11.56
CA VAL A 132 -14.20 -9.60 -10.71
C VAL A 132 -12.78 -9.98 -11.13
N GLU A 133 -12.52 -11.26 -11.41
CA GLU A 133 -11.22 -11.74 -11.89
C GLU A 133 -10.85 -11.12 -13.25
N PHE A 134 -11.82 -10.96 -14.16
CA PHE A 134 -11.61 -10.24 -15.41
C PHE A 134 -11.23 -8.77 -15.17
N ALA A 135 -11.93 -8.07 -14.26
CA ALA A 135 -11.61 -6.69 -13.90
C ALA A 135 -10.21 -6.57 -13.27
N ILE A 136 -9.86 -7.47 -12.35
CA ILE A 136 -8.52 -7.57 -11.75
C ILE A 136 -7.46 -7.75 -12.85
N SER A 137 -7.69 -8.67 -13.80
CA SER A 137 -6.76 -8.90 -14.90
C SER A 137 -6.53 -7.63 -15.74
N THR A 138 -7.59 -6.84 -15.95
CA THR A 138 -7.56 -5.60 -16.71
C THR A 138 -6.76 -4.52 -15.97
N LEU A 139 -7.03 -4.33 -14.68
CA LEU A 139 -6.28 -3.40 -13.83
C LEU A 139 -4.79 -3.76 -13.78
N ARG A 140 -4.47 -5.04 -13.64
CA ARG A 140 -3.08 -5.52 -13.63
C ARG A 140 -2.36 -5.25 -14.94
N ARG A 141 -2.99 -5.49 -16.09
CA ARG A 141 -2.41 -5.16 -17.40
C ARG A 141 -2.16 -3.66 -17.54
N ALA A 142 -3.11 -2.82 -17.11
CA ALA A 142 -2.95 -1.37 -17.13
C ALA A 142 -1.76 -0.91 -16.27
N ARG A 143 -1.65 -1.40 -15.02
CA ARG A 143 -0.50 -1.11 -14.14
C ARG A 143 0.83 -1.56 -14.74
N ALA A 144 0.88 -2.77 -15.30
CA ALA A 144 2.09 -3.28 -15.95
C ALA A 144 2.51 -2.42 -17.16
N SER A 145 1.56 -1.95 -17.95
CA SER A 145 1.82 -1.05 -19.08
C SER A 145 2.41 0.29 -18.64
N LEU A 146 1.96 0.85 -17.51
CA LEU A 146 2.51 2.09 -16.97
C LEU A 146 3.98 1.95 -16.56
N THR A 147 4.37 0.78 -16.04
CA THR A 147 5.76 0.48 -15.67
C THR A 147 6.69 0.45 -16.89
N THR A 148 6.20 -0.01 -18.04
CA THR A 148 7.02 -0.16 -19.26
C THR A 148 6.96 1.05 -20.19
N THR A 149 5.89 1.84 -20.11
CA THR A 149 5.62 2.96 -21.03
C THR A 149 6.05 4.31 -20.44
N PHE A 150 6.58 4.36 -19.21
CA PHE A 150 7.00 5.61 -18.60
C PHE A 150 8.09 6.28 -19.46
N PRO A 151 7.80 7.44 -20.10
CA PRO A 151 8.72 8.05 -21.05
C PRO A 151 10.04 8.36 -20.35
N VAL A 152 11.17 8.06 -21.02
CA VAL A 152 12.50 8.30 -20.46
C VAL A 152 12.72 9.78 -20.17
N GLU A 153 12.01 10.65 -20.89
CA GLU A 153 11.98 12.10 -20.77
C GLU A 153 11.33 12.56 -19.46
N LEU A 154 10.42 11.77 -18.89
CA LEU A 154 9.81 12.04 -17.58
C LEU A 154 10.64 11.48 -16.42
N ARG A 155 11.66 10.68 -16.71
CA ARG A 155 12.53 10.03 -15.72
C ARG A 155 13.37 11.10 -15.01
N GLY A 156 12.98 11.43 -13.77
CA GLY A 156 13.68 12.42 -12.95
C GLY A 156 12.97 13.79 -12.84
N LEU A 157 11.91 14.04 -13.62
CA LEU A 157 10.98 15.16 -13.38
C LEU A 157 10.05 14.85 -12.20
N VAL A 158 9.59 13.60 -12.11
CA VAL A 158 8.94 13.05 -10.92
C VAL A 158 9.97 12.21 -10.17
N ARG A 159 10.74 12.84 -9.27
CA ARG A 159 11.53 12.09 -8.30
C ARG A 159 10.66 11.83 -7.08
N PRO A 160 10.54 10.57 -6.59
CA PRO A 160 10.12 10.40 -5.21
C PRO A 160 11.07 11.24 -4.36
N THR A 161 10.51 12.11 -3.52
CA THR A 161 11.31 12.94 -2.61
C THR A 161 12.27 12.01 -1.88
N ARG A 162 13.54 12.42 -1.76
CA ARG A 162 14.52 11.63 -1.00
C ARG A 162 13.88 11.23 0.34
N PRO A 163 13.99 9.96 0.75
CA PRO A 163 13.54 9.58 2.09
C PRO A 163 14.26 10.50 3.06
N THR A 164 13.44 11.16 3.85
CA THR A 164 13.86 12.27 4.68
C THR A 164 13.99 11.66 6.06
N LEU A 165 15.22 11.63 6.57
CA LEU A 165 15.55 10.75 7.71
C LEU A 165 14.77 11.16 8.98
N PHE A 166 14.29 12.41 9.02
CA PHE A 166 13.60 12.99 10.17
C PHE A 166 12.34 13.76 9.75
N PRO A 167 11.26 13.08 9.34
CA PRO A 167 10.04 13.73 8.84
C PRO A 167 9.37 14.64 9.86
N GLY A 168 9.53 14.37 11.17
CA GLY A 168 9.02 15.24 12.23
C GLY A 168 9.72 16.59 12.29
N ILE A 169 11.04 16.62 12.08
CA ILE A 169 11.87 17.83 12.10
C ILE A 169 11.60 18.69 10.86
N GLU A 170 11.45 18.07 9.69
CA GLU A 170 11.19 18.82 8.47
C GLU A 170 9.78 19.40 8.42
N ARG A 171 8.80 18.67 8.98
CA ARG A 171 7.44 19.18 9.12
C ARG A 171 7.38 20.39 10.05
N SER A 172 8.08 20.36 11.19
CA SER A 172 8.15 21.54 12.07
C SER A 172 8.82 22.73 11.39
N VAL A 173 9.89 22.49 10.62
CA VAL A 173 10.56 23.54 9.83
C VAL A 173 9.65 24.13 8.74
N GLN A 174 8.83 23.31 8.08
CA GLN A 174 7.86 23.79 7.09
C GLN A 174 6.69 24.54 7.73
N GLU A 175 6.20 24.09 8.89
CA GLU A 175 5.14 24.77 9.65
C GLU A 175 5.64 26.13 10.15
N GLU A 176 6.89 26.22 10.62
CA GLU A 176 7.56 27.49 10.98
C GLU A 176 7.77 28.41 9.77
N ALA A 177 8.14 27.87 8.60
CA ALA A 177 8.34 28.65 7.38
C ALA A 177 7.04 29.13 6.71
N SER A 178 5.90 28.47 6.98
CA SER A 178 4.59 28.80 6.42
C SER A 178 3.75 29.70 7.34
N GLY A 179 4.20 29.90 8.58
CA GLY A 179 3.55 30.72 9.60
C GLY A 179 4.13 32.13 9.78
N GLY A 180 4.96 32.59 8.83
CA GLY A 180 5.56 33.93 8.80
C GLY A 180 4.96 34.83 7.72
#